data_AF-A0A7V4YPF5-F1
#
_entry.id   AF-A0A7V4YPF5-F1
#
_cell.length_a   1.000
_cell.length_b   1.000
_cell.length_c   1.000
_cell.angle_alpha   90.00
_cell.angle_beta   90.00
_cell.angle_gamma   90.00
#
_symmetry.space_group_name_H-M   'P 1'
#
loop_
_entity.id
_entity.type
_entity.pdbx_description
1 polymer ?
#
loop_
_entity_poly.entity_id
_entity_poly.type
_entity_poly.pdbx_seq_one_letter_code
_entity_poly.pdbx_strand_id
1 'polypeptide(L)'
;MIESENGSISIEFAVAFPLILVFFLALVQLSLLWNARHLVSYASFVGTRAVSIYPSDLERVKKYVREALIPIMGIKELLFDPLEVEVMKDEKRVE
;
A
#
# COMPACT_ATOMS: atom_id res chain seq x y z
N MET A 1 -1.12 52.53 -6.34
CA MET A 1 -1.86 51.83 -5.26
C MET A 1 -2.13 50.35 -5.57
N ILE A 2 -2.08 49.91 -6.84
CA ILE A 2 -2.41 48.53 -7.25
C ILE A 2 -1.25 47.52 -7.02
N GLU A 3 0.02 47.95 -6.99
CA GLU A 3 1.16 47.04 -6.78
C GLU A 3 1.27 46.49 -5.34
N SER A 4 0.82 47.25 -4.35
CA SER A 4 0.85 46.86 -2.93
C SER A 4 -0.05 45.66 -2.64
N GLU A 5 -1.16 45.54 -3.36
CA GLU A 5 -2.19 44.52 -3.12
C GLU A 5 -1.74 43.16 -3.66
N ASN A 6 -1.14 43.16 -4.86
CA ASN A 6 -0.61 41.95 -5.50
C ASN A 6 0.61 41.37 -4.75
N GLY A 7 1.47 42.22 -4.18
CA GLY A 7 2.59 41.79 -3.34
C GLY A 7 2.15 41.12 -2.03
N SER A 8 1.09 41.64 -1.40
CA SER A 8 0.52 41.06 -0.17
C SER A 8 -0.06 39.66 -0.42
N ILE A 9 -0.83 39.50 -1.49
CA ILE A 9 -1.43 38.21 -1.87
C ILE A 9 -0.35 37.15 -2.16
N SER A 10 0.73 37.54 -2.82
CA SER A 10 1.84 36.62 -3.13
C SER A 10 2.54 36.11 -1.87
N ILE A 11 2.70 36.96 -0.86
CA ILE A 11 3.32 36.61 0.43
C ILE A 11 2.37 35.73 1.24
N GLU A 12 1.09 36.06 1.30
CA GLU A 12 0.07 35.25 1.97
C GLU A 12 0.00 33.84 1.37
N PHE A 13 0.02 33.73 0.03
CA PHE A 13 0.06 32.43 -0.64
C PHE A 13 1.34 31.66 -0.35
N ALA A 14 2.52 32.31 -0.38
CA ALA A 14 3.79 31.66 -0.12
C ALA A 14 3.87 31.03 1.28
N VAL A 15 3.15 31.59 2.26
CA VAL A 15 3.09 31.07 3.63
C VAL A 15 1.96 30.05 3.82
N ALA A 16 0.77 30.31 3.28
CA ALA A 16 -0.39 29.44 3.47
C ALA A 16 -0.36 28.17 2.59
N PHE A 17 0.15 28.27 1.36
CA PHE A 17 0.14 27.16 0.40
C PHE A 17 0.93 25.93 0.88
N PRO A 18 2.14 26.04 1.45
CA PRO A 18 2.86 24.88 1.96
C PRO A 18 2.09 24.13 3.06
N LEU A 19 1.42 24.87 3.96
CA LEU A 19 0.58 24.29 5.02
C LEU A 19 -0.60 23.52 4.44
N ILE A 20 -1.32 24.13 3.49
CA ILE A 20 -2.45 23.51 2.81
C ILE A 20 -1.99 22.27 2.02
N LEU A 21 -0.86 22.37 1.33
CA LEU A 21 -0.29 21.27 0.55
C LEU A 21 0.09 20.08 1.43
N VAL A 22 0.78 20.32 2.55
CA VAL A 22 1.14 19.27 3.51
C VAL A 22 -0.11 18.63 4.10
N PHE A 23 -1.11 19.43 4.48
CA PHE A 23 -2.37 18.91 5.00
C PHE A 23 -3.10 18.05 3.96
N PHE A 24 -3.16 18.49 2.70
CA PHE A 24 -3.72 17.72 1.61
C PHE A 24 -2.98 16.40 1.38
N LEU A 25 -1.64 16.43 1.36
CA LEU A 25 -0.83 15.23 1.23
C LEU A 25 -1.02 14.27 2.41
N ALA A 26 -1.19 14.78 3.63
CA ALA A 26 -1.48 13.95 4.80
C ALA A 26 -2.83 13.23 4.67
N LEU A 27 -3.86 13.91 4.15
CA LEU A 27 -5.17 13.28 3.87
C LEU A 27 -5.05 12.19 2.80
N VAL A 28 -4.29 12.46 1.73
CA VAL A 28 -4.02 11.47 0.67
C VAL A 28 -3.32 10.25 1.28
N GLN A 29 -2.25 10.44 2.06
CA GLN A 29 -1.53 9.34 2.72
C GLN A 29 -2.43 8.53 3.65
N LEU A 30 -3.29 9.19 4.44
CA LEU A 30 -4.24 8.51 5.31
C LEU A 30 -5.25 7.67 4.52
N SER A 31 -5.74 8.20 3.39
CA SER A 31 -6.64 7.48 2.48
C SER A 31 -5.97 6.25 1.88
N LEU A 32 -4.72 6.39 1.40
CA LEU A 32 -3.94 5.26 0.90
C LEU A 32 -3.70 4.20 2.00
N LEU A 33 -3.38 4.62 3.22
CA LEU A 33 -3.17 3.70 4.34
C LEU A 33 -4.45 2.94 4.71
N TRP A 34 -5.60 3.63 4.69
CA TRP A 34 -6.90 3.03 4.93
C TRP A 34 -7.24 2.00 3.84
N ASN A 35 -7.04 2.36 2.57
CA ASN A 35 -7.21 1.44 1.46
C ASN A 35 -6.28 0.22 1.58
N ALA A 36 -5.03 0.45 2.00
CA ALA A 36 -4.07 -0.62 2.17
C ALA A 36 -4.52 -1.64 3.22
N ARG A 37 -5.02 -1.17 4.35
CA ARG A 37 -5.59 -2.02 5.40
C ARG A 37 -6.75 -2.89 4.87
N HIS A 38 -7.67 -2.29 4.11
CA HIS A 38 -8.81 -3.04 3.56
C HIS A 38 -8.37 -4.14 2.60
N LEU A 39 -7.40 -3.85 1.74
CA LEU A 39 -6.94 -4.84 0.76
C LEU A 39 -6.21 -6.00 1.43
N VAL A 40 -5.42 -5.75 2.47
CA VAL A 40 -4.76 -6.82 3.25
C VAL A 40 -5.80 -7.72 3.92
N SER A 41 -6.87 -7.15 4.50
CA SER A 41 -7.98 -7.93 5.06
C SER A 41 -8.72 -8.73 3.98
N TYR A 42 -8.85 -8.20 2.77
CA TYR A 42 -9.44 -8.93 1.65
C TYR A 42 -8.54 -10.08 1.19
N ALA A 43 -7.23 -9.85 1.07
CA ALA A 43 -6.25 -10.84 0.66
C ALA A 43 -6.17 -12.02 1.64
N SER A 44 -6.26 -11.77 2.95
CA SER A 44 -6.28 -12.84 3.96
C SER A 44 -7.56 -13.69 3.87
N PHE A 45 -8.70 -13.06 3.57
CA PHE A 45 -9.96 -13.77 3.33
C PHE A 45 -9.88 -14.64 2.06
N VAL A 46 -9.32 -14.10 0.97
CA VAL A 46 -9.07 -14.85 -0.27
C VAL A 46 -8.11 -16.02 -0.02
N GLY A 47 -7.02 -15.79 0.72
CA GLY A 47 -6.05 -16.83 1.09
C GLY A 47 -6.68 -17.97 1.88
N THR A 48 -7.44 -17.65 2.93
CA THR A 48 -8.14 -18.67 3.74
C THR A 48 -9.08 -19.52 2.88
N ARG A 49 -9.82 -18.88 1.96
CA ARG A 49 -10.70 -19.59 1.03
C ARG A 49 -9.93 -20.46 0.04
N ALA A 50 -8.83 -19.95 -0.51
CA ALA A 50 -7.99 -20.70 -1.43
C ALA A 50 -7.38 -21.94 -0.75
N VAL A 51 -6.92 -21.84 0.50
CA VAL A 51 -6.44 -22.99 1.30
C VAL A 51 -7.53 -24.02 1.50
N SER A 52 -8.78 -23.59 1.75
CA SER A 52 -9.90 -24.52 1.89
C SER A 52 -10.22 -25.31 0.61
N ILE A 53 -9.91 -24.76 -0.57
CA ILE A 53 -10.18 -25.41 -1.88
C ILE A 53 -8.96 -26.20 -2.35
N TYR A 54 -7.76 -25.69 -2.10
CA TYR A 54 -6.48 -26.24 -2.55
C TYR A 54 -5.53 -26.45 -1.36
N PRO A 55 -5.84 -27.36 -0.42
CA PRO A 55 -5.08 -27.53 0.83
C PRO A 55 -3.65 -28.03 0.60
N SER A 56 -3.42 -28.79 -0.48
CA SER A 56 -2.12 -29.40 -0.80
C SER A 56 -1.27 -28.55 -1.76
N ASP A 57 -1.84 -27.51 -2.36
CA ASP A 57 -1.20 -26.69 -3.40
C ASP A 57 -1.02 -25.26 -2.90
N LEU A 58 -0.02 -25.09 -2.03
CA LEU A 58 0.32 -23.81 -1.41
C LEU A 58 0.81 -22.78 -2.45
N GLU A 59 1.43 -23.22 -3.55
CA GLU A 59 1.85 -22.30 -4.62
C GLU A 59 0.65 -21.61 -5.26
N ARG A 60 -0.41 -22.38 -5.52
CA ARG A 60 -1.65 -21.84 -6.10
C ARG A 60 -2.37 -20.91 -5.13
N VAL A 61 -2.38 -21.23 -3.84
CA VAL A 61 -2.91 -20.33 -2.80
C VAL A 61 -2.12 -19.01 -2.77
N LYS A 62 -0.79 -19.07 -2.74
CA LYS A 62 0.07 -17.88 -2.76
C LYS A 62 -0.20 -17.01 -3.98
N LYS A 63 -0.40 -17.62 -5.16
CA LYS A 63 -0.75 -16.90 -6.39
C LYS A 63 -2.03 -16.09 -6.25
N TYR A 64 -3.10 -16.67 -5.72
CA TYR A 64 -4.37 -15.97 -5.54
C TYR A 64 -4.30 -14.83 -4.51
N VAL A 65 -3.54 -15.03 -3.43
CA VAL A 65 -3.29 -13.98 -2.43
C VAL A 65 -2.49 -12.83 -3.06
N ARG A 66 -1.50 -13.14 -3.90
CA ARG A 66 -0.70 -12.15 -4.64
C ARG A 66 -1.56 -11.36 -5.61
N GLU A 67 -2.44 -12.02 -6.36
CA GLU A 67 -3.37 -11.35 -7.28
C GLU A 67 -4.29 -10.37 -6.55
N ALA A 68 -4.71 -10.69 -5.33
CA ALA A 68 -5.49 -9.78 -4.49
C ALA A 68 -4.70 -8.56 -3.98
N LEU A 69 -3.36 -8.65 -3.89
CA LEU A 69 -2.48 -7.60 -3.38
C LEU A 69 -1.85 -6.71 -4.48
N ILE A 70 -2.11 -6.98 -5.77
CA ILE A 70 -1.55 -6.22 -6.91
C ILE A 70 -1.67 -4.69 -6.73
N PRO A 71 -2.80 -4.12 -6.29
CA PRO A 71 -2.94 -2.66 -6.13
C PRO A 71 -1.97 -2.01 -5.12
N ILE A 72 -1.36 -2.78 -4.21
CA ILE A 72 -0.43 -2.28 -3.17
C ILE A 72 1.00 -2.77 -3.41
N MET A 73 1.18 -3.93 -4.03
CA MET A 73 2.51 -4.44 -4.35
C MET A 73 3.20 -3.50 -5.34
N GLY A 74 4.35 -2.95 -4.92
CA GLY A 74 5.22 -2.22 -5.83
C GLY A 74 5.77 -3.15 -6.92
N ILE A 75 6.13 -2.59 -8.08
CA ILE A 75 6.72 -3.33 -9.21
C ILE A 75 7.92 -4.19 -8.77
N LYS A 76 8.67 -3.76 -7.75
CA LYS A 76 9.81 -4.50 -7.18
C LYS A 76 9.41 -5.77 -6.42
N GLU A 77 8.30 -5.74 -5.69
CA GLU A 77 7.71 -6.89 -4.97
C GLU A 77 7.05 -7.88 -5.93
N LEU A 78 6.59 -7.39 -7.09
CA LEU A 78 6.12 -8.25 -8.18
C LEU A 78 7.26 -9.08 -8.80
N LEU A 79 8.49 -8.54 -8.78
CA LEU A 79 9.70 -9.09 -9.41
C LEU A 79 10.59 -9.89 -8.44
N PHE A 80 10.60 -9.54 -7.15
CA PHE A 80 11.39 -10.20 -6.11
C PHE A 80 10.48 -10.47 -4.92
N ASP A 81 10.32 -11.75 -4.55
CA ASP A 81 9.38 -12.14 -3.51
C ASP A 81 10.05 -12.29 -2.14
N PRO A 82 9.87 -11.38 -1.17
CA PRO A 82 10.32 -11.59 0.21
C PRO A 82 9.54 -12.71 0.92
N LEU A 83 8.35 -13.08 0.43
CA LEU A 83 7.54 -14.17 0.97
C LEU A 83 8.08 -15.57 0.61
N GLU A 84 8.87 -15.70 -0.46
CA GLU A 84 9.64 -16.93 -0.73
C GLU A 84 10.76 -17.14 0.30
N VAL A 85 11.41 -16.05 0.73
CA VAL A 85 12.55 -16.09 1.67
C VAL A 85 12.10 -16.49 3.08
N GLU A 86 10.91 -16.05 3.51
CA GLU A 86 10.38 -16.39 4.83
C GLU A 86 9.79 -17.80 4.89
N VAL A 87 9.08 -18.26 3.85
CA VAL A 87 8.49 -19.61 3.84
C VAL A 87 9.58 -20.70 3.82
N MET A 88 10.67 -20.50 3.06
CA MET A 88 11.80 -21.43 3.10
C MET A 88 12.53 -21.47 4.46
N LYS A 89 12.43 -20.41 5.26
CA LYS A 89 13.04 -20.34 6.59
C LYS A 89 12.21 -21.06 7.64
N ASP A 90 10.90 -21.09 7.48
CA ASP A 90 9.98 -21.83 8.34
C ASP A 90 9.98 -23.33 8.02
N GLU A 91 10.01 -23.70 6.74
CA GLU A 91 10.10 -25.11 6.29
C GLU A 91 11.38 -25.80 6.81
N LYS A 92 12.51 -25.10 6.83
CA LYS A 92 13.77 -25.61 7.42
C LYS A 92 13.79 -25.69 8.95
N ARG A 93 12.78 -25.18 9.66
CA ARG A 93 12.67 -25.30 11.14
C ARG A 93 11.83 -26.48 11.59
N VAL A 94 11.11 -27.13 10.67
CA VAL A 94 10.20 -28.24 10.97
C VAL A 94 10.85 -29.60 10.64
N GLU A 95 12.04 -29.60 10.01
CA GLU A 95 12.92 -30.79 9.85
C GLU A 95 13.90 -30.97 11.02
#